data_AF-A0A944UE32-F1
#
_entry.id   AF-A0A944UE32-F1
#
_cell.length_a   1.000
_cell.length_b   1.000
_cell.length_c   1.000
_cell.angle_alpha   90.00
_cell.angle_beta   90.00
_cell.angle_gamma   90.00
#
_symmetry.space_group_name_H-M   'P 1'
#
loop_
_entity.id
_entity.type
_entity.pdbx_description
1 polymer ?
#
loop_
_entity_poly.entity_id
_entity_poly.type
_entity_poly.pdbx_seq_one_letter_code
_entity_poly.pdbx_strand_id
1 'polypeptide(L)' 'MNSNKETDLEEFKFHYHFDNTVGFSDKYFMAHDLTEAKEMFDYACCKRHLHPHLDKVEKWNRWKDSWEKVTDSESDILLN' A
#
# COMPACT_ATOMS: atom_id res chain seq x y z
N MET A 1 26.04 5.63 -20.50
CA MET A 1 24.70 5.04 -20.26
C MET A 1 24.41 5.24 -18.80
N ASN A 2 23.53 6.19 -18.47
CA ASN A 2 23.22 6.51 -17.08
C ASN A 2 22.41 5.35 -16.52
N SER A 3 23.00 4.57 -15.63
CA SER A 3 22.29 3.63 -14.78
C SER A 3 21.48 4.44 -13.77
N ASN A 4 20.37 5.02 -14.22
CA ASN A 4 19.29 5.36 -13.31
C ASN A 4 18.86 4.02 -12.71
N LYS A 5 19.36 3.73 -11.52
CA LYS A 5 18.68 2.81 -10.62
C LYS A 5 17.34 3.48 -10.35
N GLU A 6 16.36 3.28 -11.22
CA GLU A 6 14.97 3.30 -10.79
C GLU A 6 14.96 2.32 -9.63
N THR A 7 14.97 2.87 -8.42
CA THR A 7 14.73 2.13 -7.20
C THR A 7 13.47 1.31 -7.46
N ASP A 8 13.57 -0.01 -7.37
CA ASP A 8 12.52 -0.93 -7.82
C ASP A 8 11.19 -0.52 -7.16
N LEU A 9 10.29 0.08 -7.94
CA LEU A 9 8.97 0.44 -7.45
C LEU A 9 8.18 -0.85 -7.18
N GLU A 10 7.55 -0.89 -6.03
CA GLU A 10 6.68 -1.96 -5.58
C GLU A 10 5.23 -1.51 -5.72
N GLU A 11 4.33 -2.47 -5.96
CA GLU A 11 2.92 -2.19 -6.11
C GLU A 11 2.19 -2.54 -4.82
N PHE A 12 1.45 -1.57 -4.28
CA PHE A 12 0.68 -1.69 -3.05
C PHE A 12 -0.80 -1.47 -3.32
N LYS A 13 -1.63 -2.26 -2.66
CA LYS A 13 -3.09 -2.20 -2.68
C LYS A 13 -3.61 -1.84 -1.29
N PHE A 14 -4.33 -0.74 -1.20
CA PHE A 14 -4.98 -0.22 0.01
C PHE A 14 -6.47 -0.51 -0.09
N HIS A 15 -6.97 -1.33 0.82
CA HIS A 15 -8.39 -1.63 0.97
C HIS A 15 -8.96 -0.80 2.11
N TYR A 16 -9.99 -0.01 1.84
CA TYR A 16 -10.54 0.94 2.80
C TYR A 16 -12.05 1.10 2.62
N HIS A 17 -12.71 1.67 3.62
CA HIS A 17 -14.12 2.08 3.57
C HIS A 17 -14.31 3.47 4.19
N PHE A 18 -15.48 4.07 4.01
CA PHE A 18 -15.86 5.31 4.71
C PHE A 18 -16.95 5.02 5.73
N ASP A 19 -16.96 5.78 6.84
CA ASP A 19 -17.90 5.63 7.96
C ASP A 19 -19.36 5.48 7.54
N ASN A 20 -19.78 6.22 6.50
CA ASN A 20 -21.17 6.27 6.04
C ASN A 20 -21.41 5.47 4.74
N THR A 21 -20.50 4.58 4.35
CA THR A 21 -20.66 3.78 3.13
C THR A 21 -20.64 2.30 3.43
N VAL A 22 -21.59 1.57 2.84
CA VAL A 22 -21.69 0.10 2.94
C VAL A 22 -20.61 -0.61 2.10
N GLY A 23 -19.89 0.12 1.25
CA GLY A 23 -18.94 -0.43 0.29
C GLY A 23 -17.48 -0.21 0.68
N PHE A 24 -16.68 -1.27 0.51
CA PHE A 24 -15.22 -1.16 0.50
C PHE A 24 -14.73 -0.68 -0.87
N SER A 25 -13.55 -0.09 -0.88
CA SER A 25 -12.86 0.39 -2.07
C SER A 25 -11.39 0.02 -2.03
N ASP A 26 -10.82 -0.16 -3.21
CA ASP A 26 -9.40 -0.45 -3.39
C ASP A 26 -8.71 0.74 -4.07
N LYS A 27 -7.49 1.07 -3.62
CA LYS A 27 -6.57 1.98 -4.31
C LYS A 27 -5.21 1.31 -4.50
N TYR A 28 -4.58 1.60 -5.62
CA TYR A 28 -3.30 1.00 -6.01
C TYR A 28 -2.26 2.10 -6.16
N PHE A 29 -1.06 1.86 -5.62
CA PHE A 29 0.06 2.80 -5.66
C PHE A 29 1.35 2.07 -6.03
N MET A 30 2.16 2.71 -6.86
CA MET A 30 3.55 2.32 -7.08
C MET A 30 4.41 3.20 -6.17
N ALA A 31 5.15 2.58 -5.26
CA ALA A 31 5.97 3.27 -4.27
C ALA A 31 7.25 2.47 -3.99
N HIS A 32 8.27 3.12 -3.46
CA HIS A 32 9.54 2.47 -3.12
C HIS A 32 9.44 1.64 -1.84
N ASP A 33 8.55 2.01 -0.94
CA ASP A 33 8.27 1.28 0.28
C ASP A 33 6.82 1.53 0.76
N LEU A 34 6.41 0.77 1.78
CA LEU A 34 5.08 0.90 2.38
C LEU A 34 4.84 2.29 2.99
N THR A 35 5.87 2.97 3.49
CA THR A 35 5.74 4.29 4.12
C THR A 35 5.34 5.32 3.08
N GLU A 36 6.07 5.37 1.96
CA GLU A 36 5.73 6.24 0.83
C GLU A 36 4.33 5.91 0.28
N ALA A 37 3.99 4.62 0.17
CA ALA A 37 2.65 4.22 -0.27
C ALA A 37 1.53 4.73 0.67
N LYS A 38 1.76 4.68 1.99
CA LYS A 38 0.84 5.23 3.01
C LYS A 38 0.71 6.74 2.86
N GLU A 39 1.81 7.47 2.67
CA GLU A 39 1.78 8.93 2.43
C GLU A 39 1.00 9.29 1.17
N MET A 40 1.17 8.53 0.08
CA MET A 40 0.40 8.71 -1.15
C MET A 40 -1.10 8.44 -0.94
N PHE A 41 -1.45 7.41 -0.17
CA PHE A 41 -2.83 7.10 0.17
C PHE A 41 -3.48 8.23 0.99
N ASP A 42 -2.80 8.70 2.03
CA ASP A 42 -3.27 9.79 2.88
C ASP A 42 -3.46 11.06 2.06
N TYR A 43 -2.50 11.41 1.21
CA TYR A 43 -2.60 12.54 0.30
C TYR A 43 -3.80 12.45 -0.65
N ALA A 44 -4.05 11.26 -1.22
CA ALA A 44 -5.17 11.01 -2.12
C ALA A 44 -6.54 11.15 -1.40
N CYS A 45 -6.59 10.86 -0.11
CA CYS A 45 -7.82 10.89 0.69
C CYS A 45 -8.08 12.27 1.33
N CYS A 46 -7.04 12.92 1.88
CA CYS A 46 -7.10 14.27 2.46
C CYS A 46 -7.61 15.31 1.46
N LYS A 47 -7.23 15.21 0.18
CA LYS A 47 -7.72 16.11 -0.88
C LYS A 47 -9.24 16.14 -1.04
N ARG A 48 -9.93 15.10 -0.58
CA ARG A 48 -11.37 14.95 -0.75
C ARG A 48 -12.16 15.18 0.53
N HIS A 49 -11.51 15.59 1.64
CA HIS A 49 -12.10 15.62 2.99
C HIS A 49 -12.76 14.29 3.36
N LEU A 50 -12.21 13.20 2.83
CA LEU A 50 -12.69 11.86 3.11
C LEU A 50 -11.92 11.34 4.31
N HIS A 51 -12.61 10.72 5.26
CA HIS A 51 -12.03 10.01 6.38
C HIS A 51 -12.09 8.50 6.09
N PRO A 52 -11.15 7.95 5.27
CA PRO A 52 -11.12 6.52 5.03
C PRO A 52 -10.66 5.79 6.29
N HIS A 53 -11.30 4.67 6.57
CA HIS A 53 -10.77 3.65 7.47
C HIS A 53 -10.03 2.63 6.64
N LEU A 54 -8.74 2.48 6.90
CA LEU A 54 -7.89 1.52 6.21
C LEU A 54 -8.05 0.14 6.87
N ASP A 55 -8.51 -0.84 6.09
CA ASP A 55 -8.77 -2.19 6.57
C ASP A 55 -7.57 -3.12 6.37
N LYS A 56 -6.91 -3.04 5.22
CA LYS A 56 -5.72 -3.82 4.91
C LYS A 56 -4.86 -3.14 3.85
N VAL A 57 -3.56 -3.42 3.92
CA VAL A 57 -2.61 -3.14 2.85
C VAL A 57 -2.01 -4.44 2.36
N GLU A 58 -1.93 -4.60 1.05
CA GLU A 58 -1.35 -5.76 0.38
C GLU A 58 -0.27 -5.30 -0.60
N LYS A 59 0.79 -6.08 -0.75
CA LYS A 59 1.86 -5.86 -1.72
C LYS A 59 1.78 -6.90 -2.82
N TRP A 60 2.03 -6.48 -4.05
CA TRP A 60 2.02 -7.38 -5.20
C TRP A 60 3.26 -8.28 -5.19
N ASN A 61 3.05 -9.58 -5.08
CA ASN A 61 4.10 -10.56 -5.28
C ASN A 61 4.11 -11.01 -6.75
N ARG A 62 5.00 -10.40 -7.55
CA ARG A 62 5.16 -10.71 -8.99
C ARG A 62 5.50 -12.17 -9.27
N TRP A 63 6.13 -12.86 -8.32
CA TRP A 63 6.57 -14.24 -8.48
C TRP A 63 5.46 -15.26 -8.20
N LYS A 64 4.53 -14.90 -7.31
CA LYS A 64 3.37 -15.74 -6.98
C LYS A 64 2.10 -15.34 -7.72
N ASP A 65 2.13 -14.24 -8.47
CA ASP A 65 0.98 -13.65 -9.16
C ASP A 65 -0.19 -13.40 -8.18
N SER A 66 0.14 -12.90 -6.99
CA SER A 66 -0.83 -12.73 -5.90
C SER A 66 -0.53 -11.53 -5.00
N TRP A 67 -1.57 -10.99 -4.38
CA TRP A 67 -1.48 -9.96 -3.35
C TRP A 67 -1.20 -10.59 -1.98
N GLU A 68 -0.15 -10.13 -1.30
CA GLU A 68 0.23 -10.58 0.04
C GLU A 68 0.04 -9.47 1.06
N LYS A 69 -0.63 -9.75 2.18
CA LYS A 69 -0.86 -8.74 3.23
C LYS A 69 0.46 -8.25 3.80
N VAL A 70 0.63 -6.94 3.85
CA VAL A 70 1.76 -6.30 4.53
C VAL A 70 1.34 -6.03 5.96
N THR A 71 1.91 -6.80 6.88
CA THR A 71 1.84 -6.48 8.31
C THR A 71 3.02 -5.58 8.63
N ASP A 72 2.85 -4.57 9.49
CA ASP A 72 3.98 -3.76 10.03
C ASP A 72 5.03 -4.62 10.79
N SER A 73 4.80 -5.94 10.91
CA SER A 73 5.67 -6.97 11.47
C SER A 73 6.71 -7.56 10.49
N GLU A 74 7.26 -6.79 9.55
CA GLU A 74 8.51 -7.22 8.86
C GLU A 74 9.71 -7.28 9.82
N SER A 75 9.57 -6.79 11.06
CA SER A 75 10.57 -6.88 12.12
C SER A 75 10.67 -8.24 12.82
N ASP A 76 9.69 -9.15 12.65
CA ASP A 76 9.60 -10.38 13.48
C ASP A 76 10.09 -11.67 12.80
N ILE A 77 10.61 -11.61 11.57
CA ILE A 77 11.03 -12.82 10.81
C ILE A 77 12.55 -13.08 10.86
N LEU A 78 13.35 -12.23 11.50
CA LEU A 78 14.81 -12.43 11.63
C LEU A 78 15.29 -12.92 13.01
N LEU A 79 14.40 -13.48 13.84
CA LEU A 79 14.78 -14.15 15.08
C LEU A 79 14.11 -15.53 15.18
N ASN A 80 14.69 -16.53 14.50
CA ASN A 80 14.69 -17.92 14.94
C ASN A 80 15.85 -18.68 14.29
#